data_AF-A0AAQ4DRG5-F1
#
_entry.id   AF-A0AAQ4DRG5-F1
#
_cell.length_a   1.000
_cell.length_b   1.000
_cell.length_c   1.000
_cell.angle_alpha   90.00
_cell.angle_beta   90.00
_cell.angle_gamma   90.00
#
_symmetry.space_group_name_H-M   'P 1'
#
loop_
_entity.id
_entity.type
_entity.pdbx_description
1 polymer ?
#
loop_
_entity_poly.entity_id
_entity_poly.type
_entity_poly.pdbx_seq_one_letter_code
_entity_poly.pdbx_strand_id
1 'polypeptide(L)'
;MATFVKGRTLFRYSVAFFWAMALWVYSTLASLGNLVFGTRFHQVESAYNALLAESPLCPQLFLYSEKDAICSHQSIHAFADARRAKGVPVEEVFWQDSPHVQHFILHRNQYITSVTDFMRRCLQGTIQVSSPVGKKDR
;
A
#
# COMPACT_ATOMS: atom_id res chain seq x y z
N MET A 1 -5.02 74.44 22.99
CA MET A 1 -5.65 74.02 21.72
C MET A 1 -4.84 72.87 21.14
N ALA A 2 -5.36 71.65 21.19
CA ALA A 2 -4.66 70.44 20.79
C ALA A 2 -4.91 70.14 19.31
N THR A 3 -3.94 70.44 18.45
CA THR A 3 -3.98 70.10 17.02
C THR A 3 -2.69 69.40 16.63
N PHE A 4 -2.53 68.14 17.04
CA PHE A 4 -1.48 67.30 16.49
C PHE A 4 -1.85 65.83 16.71
N VAL A 5 -1.41 64.93 15.83
CA VAL A 5 -1.73 63.48 15.83
C VAL A 5 -3.07 63.06 15.18
N LYS A 6 -3.44 63.65 14.03
CA LYS A 6 -4.51 63.09 13.16
C LYS A 6 -3.95 62.32 11.94
N GLY A 7 -2.80 62.74 11.41
CA GLY A 7 -2.18 62.14 10.20
C GLY A 7 -1.53 60.76 10.42
N ARG A 8 -0.94 60.51 11.60
CA ARG A 8 -0.28 59.23 11.91
C ARG A 8 -1.28 58.08 12.07
N THR A 9 -2.47 58.37 12.58
CA THR A 9 -3.50 57.34 12.84
C THR A 9 -4.15 56.89 11.54
N LEU A 10 -4.52 57.84 10.66
CA LEU A 10 -5.06 57.53 9.33
C LEU A 10 -4.06 56.73 8.49
N PHE A 11 -2.78 57.14 8.48
CA PHE A 11 -1.73 56.39 7.78
C PHE A 11 -1.56 54.96 8.31
N ARG A 12 -1.62 54.77 9.64
CA ARG A 12 -1.56 53.44 10.27
C ARG A 12 -2.73 52.55 9.87
N TYR A 13 -3.95 53.09 9.81
CA TYR A 13 -5.12 52.33 9.38
C TYR A 13 -5.05 51.98 7.88
N SER A 14 -4.60 52.91 7.03
CA SER A 14 -4.39 52.63 5.62
C SER A 14 -3.37 51.50 5.41
N VAL A 15 -2.21 51.57 6.07
CA VAL A 15 -1.18 50.52 5.99
C VAL A 15 -1.72 49.18 6.49
N ALA A 16 -2.45 49.16 7.61
CA ALA A 16 -3.06 47.94 8.14
C ALA A 16 -4.10 47.34 7.18
N PHE A 17 -4.91 48.18 6.52
CA PHE A 17 -5.89 47.74 5.52
C PHE A 17 -5.22 47.08 4.31
N PHE A 18 -4.19 47.71 3.74
CA PHE A 18 -3.45 47.14 2.62
C PHE A 18 -2.70 45.86 3.00
N TRP A 19 -2.17 45.79 4.23
CA TRP A 19 -1.53 44.58 4.75
C TRP A 19 -2.52 43.43 4.92
N ALA A 20 -3.69 43.69 5.51
CA ALA A 20 -4.75 42.68 5.65
C ALA A 20 -5.27 42.21 4.28
N MET A 21 -5.44 43.13 3.33
CA MET A 21 -5.83 42.81 1.96
C MET A 21 -4.77 41.96 1.27
N ALA A 22 -3.49 42.27 1.43
CA ALA A 22 -2.39 41.48 0.88
C ALA A 22 -2.34 40.06 1.49
N LEU A 23 -2.54 39.93 2.80
CA LEU A 23 -2.64 38.62 3.46
C LEU A 23 -3.86 37.81 2.96
N TRP A 24 -5.00 38.46 2.75
CA TRP A 24 -6.20 37.80 2.22
C TRP A 24 -6.00 37.35 0.77
N VAL A 25 -5.42 38.21 -0.08
CA VAL A 25 -5.07 37.85 -1.47
C VAL A 25 -4.03 36.73 -1.50
N TYR A 26 -3.01 36.78 -0.66
CA TYR A 26 -2.03 35.70 -0.55
C TYR A 26 -2.68 34.39 -0.12
N SER A 27 -3.53 34.41 0.92
CA SER A 27 -4.23 33.22 1.41
C SER A 27 -5.15 32.64 0.33
N THR A 28 -5.90 33.46 -0.38
CA THR A 28 -6.81 33.01 -1.45
C THR A 28 -6.04 32.44 -2.65
N LEU A 29 -4.95 33.10 -3.06
CA LEU A 29 -4.07 32.58 -4.11
C LEU A 29 -3.37 31.29 -3.70
N ALA A 30 -2.94 31.15 -2.44
CA ALA A 30 -2.35 29.92 -1.92
C ALA A 30 -3.39 28.79 -1.85
N SER A 31 -4.62 29.08 -1.42
CA SER A 31 -5.72 28.10 -1.40
C SER A 31 -6.14 27.68 -2.82
N LEU A 32 -6.19 28.61 -3.77
CA LEU A 32 -6.50 28.33 -5.17
C LEU A 32 -5.34 27.58 -5.84
N GLY A 33 -4.10 27.92 -5.50
CA GLY A 33 -2.91 27.16 -5.88
C GLY A 33 -2.95 25.73 -5.33
N ASN A 34 -3.33 25.57 -4.07
CA ASN A 34 -3.62 24.27 -3.44
C ASN A 34 -4.92 23.61 -3.92
N LEU A 35 -5.66 24.19 -4.87
CA LEU A 35 -6.79 23.56 -5.53
C LEU A 35 -6.42 23.16 -6.96
N VAL A 36 -5.68 24.03 -7.67
CA VAL A 36 -5.24 23.84 -9.07
C VAL A 36 -4.02 22.94 -9.15
N PHE A 37 -3.02 23.15 -8.29
CA PHE A 37 -1.92 22.22 -8.01
C PHE A 37 -2.25 21.29 -6.86
N GLY A 38 -3.49 21.39 -6.39
CA GLY A 38 -3.98 20.86 -5.15
C GLY A 38 -3.84 19.39 -5.02
N THR A 39 -3.10 19.02 -3.99
CA THR A 39 -3.12 17.72 -3.35
C THR A 39 -3.00 16.61 -4.39
N ARG A 40 -1.77 16.10 -4.55
CA ARG A 40 -1.66 14.64 -4.51
C ARG A 40 -2.36 14.26 -3.22
N PHE A 41 -3.67 13.99 -3.30
CA PHE A 41 -4.33 13.17 -2.32
C PHE A 41 -3.34 12.07 -2.09
N HIS A 42 -2.97 11.86 -0.83
CA HIS A 42 -2.30 10.63 -0.46
C HIS A 42 -3.28 9.57 -0.95
N GLN A 43 -3.11 9.11 -2.20
CA GLN A 43 -3.75 7.94 -2.72
C GLN A 43 -3.15 6.92 -1.79
N VAL A 44 -3.91 6.59 -0.75
CA VAL A 44 -3.60 5.47 0.11
C VAL A 44 -3.63 4.33 -0.87
N GLU A 45 -2.43 3.96 -1.32
CA GLU A 45 -2.26 2.86 -2.22
C GLU A 45 -2.97 1.68 -1.58
N SER A 46 -3.83 1.02 -2.33
CA SER A 46 -4.58 -0.10 -1.78
C SER A 46 -3.55 -1.06 -1.15
N ALA A 47 -3.87 -1.63 0.02
CA ALA A 47 -2.94 -2.54 0.70
C ALA A 47 -2.44 -3.64 -0.25
N TYR A 48 -3.31 -4.08 -1.16
CA TYR A 48 -2.97 -4.98 -2.26
C TYR A 48 -1.86 -4.46 -3.18
N ASN A 49 -1.97 -3.23 -3.68
CA ASN A 49 -0.96 -2.63 -4.56
C ASN A 49 0.36 -2.38 -3.81
N ALA A 50 0.28 -1.94 -2.55
CA ALA A 50 1.45 -1.74 -1.71
C ALA A 50 2.21 -3.06 -1.49
N LEU A 51 1.50 -4.16 -1.21
CA LEU A 51 2.10 -5.50 -1.09
C LEU A 51 2.65 -6.01 -2.43
N LEU A 52 1.98 -5.72 -3.54
CA LEU A 52 2.51 -6.06 -4.86
C LEU A 52 3.83 -5.32 -5.12
N ALA A 53 3.94 -4.04 -4.75
CA ALA A 53 5.12 -3.21 -4.93
C ALA A 53 6.21 -3.43 -3.87
N GLU A 54 5.96 -4.27 -2.87
CA GLU A 54 6.85 -4.46 -1.73
C GLU A 54 8.23 -4.98 -2.16
N SER A 55 9.26 -4.36 -1.56
CA SER A 55 10.68 -4.68 -1.66
C SER A 55 11.26 -4.78 -0.24
N PRO A 56 12.19 -5.71 0.08
CA PRO A 56 12.90 -6.60 -0.83
C PRO A 56 12.08 -7.80 -1.34
N LEU A 57 12.50 -8.37 -2.47
CA LEU A 57 11.91 -9.56 -3.08
C LEU A 57 12.34 -10.82 -2.30
N CYS A 58 11.76 -11.03 -1.12
CA CYS A 58 11.98 -12.21 -0.28
C CYS A 58 11.17 -13.42 -0.78
N PRO A 59 11.63 -14.67 -0.57
CA PRO A 59 10.82 -15.85 -0.84
C PRO A 59 9.48 -15.83 -0.13
N GLN A 60 8.41 -16.29 -0.80
CA GLN A 60 7.04 -16.27 -0.27
C GLN A 60 6.40 -17.66 -0.39
N LEU A 61 5.75 -18.10 0.70
CA LEU A 61 4.95 -19.33 0.74
C LEU A 61 3.48 -18.95 0.97
N PHE A 62 2.61 -19.30 0.02
CA PHE A 62 1.17 -19.12 0.15
C PHE A 62 0.50 -20.43 0.52
N LEU A 63 -0.32 -20.41 1.56
CA LEU A 63 -1.10 -21.53 2.04
C LEU A 63 -2.57 -21.14 1.93
N TYR A 64 -3.35 -21.83 1.09
CA TYR A 64 -4.74 -21.42 0.83
C TYR A 64 -5.62 -22.59 0.38
N SER A 65 -6.93 -22.35 0.36
CA SER A 65 -7.90 -23.38 0.00
C SER A 65 -9.11 -22.86 -0.75
N GLU A 66 -9.71 -23.73 -1.56
CA GLU A 66 -10.97 -23.46 -2.26
C GLU A 66 -12.16 -23.25 -1.32
N LYS A 67 -12.19 -23.93 -0.16
CA LYS A 67 -13.26 -23.80 0.85
C LYS A 67 -13.09 -22.63 1.82
N ASP A 68 -12.13 -21.74 1.58
CA ASP A 68 -12.03 -20.50 2.33
C ASP A 68 -13.04 -19.47 1.79
N ALA A 69 -14.12 -19.27 2.55
CA ALA A 69 -15.19 -18.34 2.19
C ALA A 69 -14.82 -16.85 2.39
N ILE A 70 -13.71 -16.56 3.09
CA ILE A 70 -13.28 -15.19 3.39
C ILE A 70 -12.20 -14.77 2.40
N CYS A 71 -11.21 -15.62 2.17
CA CYS A 71 -10.11 -15.37 1.25
C CYS A 71 -10.22 -16.25 0.01
N SER A 72 -10.67 -15.67 -1.11
CA SER A 72 -10.80 -16.41 -2.37
C SER A 72 -9.45 -16.96 -2.84
N HIS A 73 -9.38 -18.28 -3.06
CA HIS A 73 -8.20 -18.96 -3.62
C HIS A 73 -7.73 -18.34 -4.95
N GLN A 74 -8.66 -17.87 -5.78
CA GLN A 74 -8.34 -17.24 -7.07
C GLN A 74 -7.56 -15.93 -6.88
N SER A 75 -7.94 -15.15 -5.85
CA SER A 75 -7.25 -13.89 -5.54
C SER A 75 -5.84 -14.13 -5.02
N ILE A 76 -5.65 -15.18 -4.20
CA ILE A 76 -4.34 -15.57 -3.67
C ILE A 76 -3.44 -16.09 -4.79
N HIS A 77 -3.95 -16.96 -5.65
CA HIS A 77 -3.21 -17.47 -6.82
C HIS A 77 -2.80 -16.33 -7.77
N ALA A 78 -3.71 -15.40 -8.07
CA ALA A 78 -3.40 -14.24 -8.91
C ALA A 78 -2.32 -13.34 -8.28
N PHE A 79 -2.35 -13.16 -6.95
CA PHE A 79 -1.32 -12.41 -6.24
C PHE A 79 0.03 -13.13 -6.26
N ALA A 80 0.03 -14.45 -6.03
CA ALA A 80 1.22 -15.30 -6.11
C ALA A 80 1.87 -15.23 -7.49
N ASP A 81 1.07 -15.31 -8.57
CA ASP A 81 1.53 -15.15 -9.95
C ASP A 81 2.10 -13.76 -10.21
N ALA A 82 1.45 -12.71 -9.72
CA ALA A 82 1.94 -11.35 -9.88
C ALA A 82 3.29 -11.13 -9.17
N ARG A 83 3.50 -11.75 -8.00
CA ARG A 83 4.78 -11.73 -7.29
C ARG A 83 5.84 -12.57 -8.02
N ARG A 84 5.48 -13.75 -8.52
CA ARG A 84 6.36 -14.61 -9.34
C ARG A 84 6.82 -13.89 -10.60
N ALA A 85 5.93 -13.17 -11.29
CA ALA A 85 6.26 -12.36 -12.45
C ALA A 85 7.25 -11.22 -12.15
N LYS A 86 7.33 -10.76 -10.89
CA LYS A 86 8.33 -9.80 -10.42
C LYS A 86 9.66 -10.45 -10.01
N GLY A 87 9.82 -11.76 -10.21
CA GLY A 87 11.03 -12.50 -9.86
C GLY A 87 11.11 -12.91 -8.39
N VAL A 88 10.00 -12.85 -7.65
CA VAL A 88 9.94 -13.38 -6.28
C VAL A 88 9.91 -14.92 -6.35
N PRO A 89 10.74 -15.63 -5.56
CA PRO A 89 10.57 -17.06 -5.39
C PRO A 89 9.27 -17.36 -4.66
N VAL A 90 8.29 -17.92 -5.36
CA VAL A 90 6.96 -18.20 -4.81
C VAL A 90 6.67 -19.69 -4.81
N GLU A 91 6.22 -20.17 -3.65
CA GLU A 91 5.69 -21.51 -3.42
C GLU A 91 4.25 -21.45 -2.94
N GLU A 92 3.49 -22.47 -3.30
CA GLU A 92 2.06 -22.52 -3.03
C GLU A 92 1.68 -23.91 -2.54
N VAL A 93 0.85 -23.96 -1.50
CA VAL A 93 0.16 -25.17 -1.05
C VAL A 93 -1.33 -24.90 -1.11
N PHE A 94 -2.01 -25.67 -1.95
CA PHE A 94 -3.43 -25.54 -2.23
C PHE A 94 -4.20 -26.76 -1.71
N TRP A 95 -5.26 -26.51 -0.95
CA TRP A 95 -6.21 -27.52 -0.50
C TRP A 95 -7.60 -27.29 -1.08
N GLN A 96 -8.38 -28.34 -1.32
CA GLN A 96 -9.76 -28.18 -1.80
C GLN A 96 -10.78 -28.05 -0.67
N ASP A 97 -10.45 -28.48 0.54
CA ASP A 97 -11.43 -28.83 1.56
C ASP A 97 -11.22 -28.15 2.92
N SER A 98 -10.35 -27.13 3.00
CA SER A 98 -10.04 -26.47 4.26
C SER A 98 -10.70 -25.08 4.39
N PRO A 99 -11.55 -24.87 5.40
CA PRO A 99 -12.09 -23.55 5.71
C PRO A 99 -11.02 -22.56 6.20
N HIS A 100 -11.40 -21.27 6.27
CA HIS A 100 -10.58 -20.19 6.80
C HIS A 100 -10.04 -20.54 8.21
N VAL A 101 -8.73 -20.35 8.42
CA VAL A 101 -8.01 -20.63 9.70
C VAL A 101 -7.96 -22.12 10.09
N GLN A 102 -8.45 -23.05 9.26
CA GLN A 102 -8.49 -24.48 9.61
C GLN A 102 -7.41 -25.34 8.93
N HIS A 103 -6.54 -24.74 8.11
CA HIS A 103 -5.50 -25.47 7.35
C HIS A 103 -4.62 -26.35 8.24
N PHE A 104 -4.18 -25.83 9.38
CA PHE A 104 -3.35 -26.58 10.33
C PHE A 104 -4.09 -27.73 11.00
N ILE A 105 -5.38 -27.57 11.28
CA ILE A 105 -6.18 -28.59 11.98
C ILE A 105 -6.47 -29.76 11.04
N LEU A 106 -6.88 -29.45 9.81
CA LEU A 106 -7.29 -30.46 8.83
C LEU A 106 -6.08 -31.12 8.14
N HIS A 107 -5.04 -30.34 7.85
CA HIS A 107 -3.88 -30.79 7.06
C HIS A 107 -2.56 -30.65 7.84
N ARG A 108 -2.58 -31.02 9.12
CA ARG A 108 -1.47 -30.79 10.07
C ARG A 108 -0.10 -31.21 9.56
N ASN A 109 0.02 -32.46 9.09
CA ASN A 109 1.31 -33.00 8.65
C ASN A 109 1.84 -32.23 7.45
N GLN A 110 1.00 -32.02 6.43
CA GLN A 110 1.39 -31.28 5.23
C GLN A 110 1.74 -29.82 5.57
N TYR A 111 0.91 -29.16 6.38
CA TYR A 111 1.17 -27.79 6.83
C TYR A 111 2.54 -27.66 7.52
N ILE A 112 2.82 -28.52 8.51
CA ILE A 112 4.09 -28.49 9.26
C ILE A 112 5.26 -28.74 8.31
N THR A 113 5.19 -29.79 7.49
CA THR A 113 6.25 -30.13 6.55
C THR A 113 6.52 -28.98 5.59
N SER A 114 5.49 -28.44 4.93
CA SER A 114 5.64 -27.31 4.00
C SER A 114 6.28 -26.09 4.64
N VAL A 115 5.82 -25.68 5.83
CA VAL A 115 6.35 -24.50 6.52
C VAL A 115 7.78 -24.73 7.01
N THR A 116 8.05 -25.88 7.63
CA THR A 116 9.40 -26.19 8.15
C THR A 116 10.44 -26.35 7.04
N ASP A 117 10.08 -26.99 5.93
CA ASP A 117 10.96 -27.17 4.78
C ASP A 117 11.22 -25.84 4.06
N PHE A 118 10.19 -25.00 3.92
CA PHE A 118 10.35 -23.65 3.39
C PHE A 118 11.29 -22.81 4.24
N MET A 119 11.06 -22.75 5.57
CA MET A 119 11.95 -22.02 6.47
C MET A 119 13.39 -22.53 6.40
N ARG A 120 13.60 -23.86 6.36
CA ARG A 120 14.93 -24.45 6.22
C ARG A 120 15.61 -23.95 4.94
N ARG A 121 14.91 -23.94 3.81
CA ARG A 121 15.48 -23.49 2.52
C ARG A 121 15.71 -21.98 2.47
N CYS A 122 14.88 -21.18 3.14
CA CYS A 122 15.15 -19.75 3.34
C CYS A 122 16.48 -19.54 4.07
N LEU A 123 16.68 -20.25 5.18
CA LEU A 123 17.90 -20.12 6.00
C LEU A 123 19.15 -20.63 5.29
N GLN A 124 19.00 -21.60 4.39
CA GLN A 124 20.10 -22.14 3.58
C GLN A 124 20.37 -21.32 2.31
N GLY A 125 19.50 -20.36 1.96
CA GLY A 125 19.61 -19.60 0.71
C GLY A 125 19.39 -20.43 -0.56
N THR A 126 18.69 -21.56 -0.46
CA THR A 126 18.53 -22.51 -1.56
C THR A 126 17.26 -22.31 -2.38
N ILE A 127 16.38 -21.37 -1.98
CA ILE A 127 15.13 -21.11 -2.72
C ILE A 127 15.45 -20.41 -4.05
N GLN A 128 15.06 -21.08 -5.14
CA GLN A 128 15.22 -20.58 -6.50
C GLN A 128 13.92 -19.96 -6.99
N VAL A 129 14.03 -18.96 -7.88
CA VAL A 129 12.87 -18.39 -8.58
C VAL A 129 12.27 -19.48 -9.45
N SER A 130 11.01 -19.85 -9.17
CA SER A 130 10.27 -20.78 -10.03
C SER A 130 9.95 -20.09 -11.34
N SER A 131 10.33 -20.70 -12.47
CA SER A 131 9.95 -20.22 -13.81
C SER A 131 8.42 -20.03 -13.89
N PRO A 132 7.94 -19.02 -14.62
CA PRO A 132 6.50 -18.77 -14.74
C PRO A 132 5.80 -20.04 -15.24
N VAL A 133 4.76 -20.45 -14.50
CA VAL A 133 3.90 -21.56 -14.90
C VAL A 133 3.32 -21.23 -16.26
N GLY A 134 3.75 -21.97 -17.29
CA GLY A 134 3.22 -21.84 -18.63
C GLY A 134 1.71 -21.99 -18.61
N LYS A 135 1.03 -21.03 -19.23
CA LYS A 135 -0.40 -21.06 -19.54
C LYS A 135 -0.77 -22.47 -20.00
N LYS A 136 -1.53 -23.20 -19.20
CA LYS A 136 -2.11 -24.47 -19.64
C LYS A 136 -3.32 -24.12 -20.49
N ASP A 137 -3.09 -24.11 -21.79
CA ASP A 137 -4.09 -23.90 -22.81
C ASP A 137 -5.32 -24.79 -22.54
N ARG A 138 -6.49 -24.16 -22.48
CA ARG A 138 -7.78 -24.82 -22.59
C ARG A 138 -8.69 -23.95 -23.43
#